data_AF-A0A561T071-F1
#
_entry.id   AF-A0A561T071-F1
#
_cell.length_a   1.000
_cell.length_b   1.000
_cell.length_c   1.000
_cell.angle_alpha   90.00
_cell.angle_beta   90.00
_cell.angle_gamma   90.00
#
_symmetry.space_group_name_H-M   'P 1'
#
loop_
_entity.id
_entity.type
_entity.pdbx_description
1 polymer ?
#
loop_
_entity_poly.entity_id
_entity_poly.type
_entity_poly.pdbx_seq_one_letter_code
_entity_poly.pdbx_strand_id
1 'polypeptide(L)' 'MRPHLPTDVLVGMCWDRARTELETAGIEFFTDTQRDDSGSWFHFRGPDGNVYELISRTRSA' A
#
# COMPACT_ATOMS: atom_id res chain seq x y z
N MET A 1 -8.81 -14.72 -19.16
CA MET A 1 -9.36 -14.42 -17.83
C MET A 1 -8.26 -14.65 -16.80
N ARG A 2 -7.84 -13.62 -16.07
CA ARG A 2 -6.93 -13.74 -14.93
C ARG A 2 -7.77 -13.73 -13.65
N PRO A 3 -7.53 -14.61 -12.65
CA PRO A 3 -8.32 -14.61 -11.43
C PRO A 3 -7.99 -13.38 -10.59
N HIS A 4 -9.03 -12.68 -10.13
CA HIS A 4 -8.95 -11.54 -9.22
C HIS A 4 -8.76 -12.08 -7.80
N LEU A 5 -7.55 -11.90 -7.24
CA LEU A 5 -7.30 -12.12 -5.82
C LEU A 5 -7.72 -10.86 -5.05
N PRO A 6 -8.35 -11.00 -3.86
CA PRO A 6 -8.85 -9.87 -3.10
C PRO A 6 -7.67 -9.07 -2.54
N THR A 7 -7.52 -7.82 -2.97
CA THR A 7 -6.65 -6.85 -2.32
C THR A 7 -7.33 -6.39 -1.03
N ASP A 8 -6.88 -6.90 0.12
CA ASP A 8 -7.25 -6.35 1.42
C ASP A 8 -6.55 -4.97 1.59
N VAL A 9 -7.29 -3.91 1.33
CA VAL A 9 -6.81 -2.52 1.39
C VAL A 9 -6.82 -2.00 2.83
N LEU A 10 -5.66 -1.56 3.32
CA LEU A 10 -5.57 -0.76 4.56
C LEU A 10 -5.81 0.72 4.23
N VAL A 11 -6.89 1.30 4.76
CA VAL A 11 -7.25 2.73 4.59
C VAL A 11 -7.15 3.45 5.93
N GLY A 12 -6.42 4.58 5.99
CA GLY A 12 -6.55 5.56 7.08
C GLY A 12 -5.32 5.81 7.96
N MET A 13 -4.14 5.31 7.62
CA MET A 13 -2.90 5.65 8.34
C MET A 13 -2.19 6.87 7.73
N CYS A 14 -1.48 7.62 8.56
CA CYS A 14 -0.55 8.66 8.10
C CYS A 14 0.53 7.99 7.23
N TRP A 15 0.56 8.36 5.95
CA TRP A 15 1.36 7.71 4.89
C TRP A 15 2.80 7.44 5.30
N ASP A 16 3.49 8.45 5.83
CA ASP A 16 4.89 8.35 6.23
C ASP A 16 5.08 7.37 7.39
N ARG A 17 4.18 7.39 8.36
CA ARG A 17 4.24 6.49 9.53
C ARG A 17 4.02 5.03 9.11
N ALA A 18 3.03 4.78 8.26
CA ALA A 18 2.76 3.43 7.77
C ALA A 18 3.94 2.86 6.98
N ARG A 19 4.60 3.70 6.17
CA ARG A 19 5.81 3.30 5.45
C ARG A 19 6.94 2.96 6.40
N THR A 20 7.24 3.82 7.37
CA THR A 20 8.30 3.56 8.37
C THR A 20 8.03 2.29 9.18
N GLU A 21 6.79 2.04 9.58
CA GLU A 21 6.43 0.81 10.32
C GLU A 21 6.65 -0.44 9.47
N LEU A 22 6.31 -0.41 8.18
CA LEU A 22 6.54 -1.51 7.24
C LEU A 22 8.04 -1.73 6.95
N GLU A 23 8.81 -0.65 6.71
CA GLU A 23 10.26 -0.72 6.54
C GLU A 23 10.95 -1.30 7.79
N THR A 24 10.53 -0.88 8.99
CA THR A 24 11.04 -1.39 10.27
C THR A 24 10.70 -2.86 10.48
N ALA A 25 9.55 -3.30 9.99
CA ALA A 25 9.13 -4.70 10.02
C ALA A 25 9.88 -5.58 9.00
N GLY A 26 10.81 -5.02 8.21
CA GLY A 26 11.58 -5.74 7.20
C GLY A 26 10.75 -6.11 5.97
N ILE A 27 9.63 -5.43 5.74
CA ILE A 27 8.80 -5.65 4.56
C ILE A 27 9.44 -4.98 3.35
N GLU A 28 9.70 -5.76 2.31
CA GLU A 28 10.26 -5.26 1.06
C GLU A 28 9.19 -4.61 0.19
N PHE A 29 9.50 -3.39 -0.25
CA PHE A 29 8.72 -2.64 -1.22
C PHE A 29 9.25 -2.98 -2.60
N PHE A 30 8.43 -3.62 -3.43
CA PHE A 30 8.83 -4.04 -4.77
C PHE A 30 8.41 -3.05 -5.86
N THR A 31 7.62 -2.03 -5.51
CA THR A 31 7.24 -0.92 -6.40
C THR A 31 7.54 0.42 -5.78
N ASP A 32 7.91 1.38 -6.62
CA ASP A 32 7.86 2.79 -6.25
C ASP A 32 6.44 3.21 -5.86
N THR A 33 6.35 4.30 -5.10
CA THR A 33 5.08 4.95 -4.79
C THR A 33 4.44 5.50 -6.05
N GLN A 34 3.21 5.08 -6.32
CA GLN A 34 2.35 5.62 -7.37
C GLN A 34 1.47 6.75 -6.81
N ARG A 35 1.13 7.71 -7.66
CA ARG A 35 0.34 8.89 -7.32
C ARG A 35 -0.53 9.32 -8.49
N ASP A 36 -1.75 9.75 -8.18
CA ASP A 36 -2.63 10.52 -9.06
C ASP A 36 -3.33 11.66 -8.30
N ASP A 37 -4.28 12.33 -8.95
CA ASP A 37 -5.08 13.41 -8.34
C ASP A 37 -5.97 12.93 -7.17
N SER A 38 -6.24 11.63 -7.10
CA SER A 38 -7.11 11.00 -6.11
C SER A 38 -6.35 10.46 -4.91
N GLY A 39 -5.03 10.29 -4.99
CA GLY A 39 -4.23 9.79 -3.88
C GLY A 39 -2.85 9.25 -4.25
N SER A 40 -2.25 8.54 -3.30
CA SER A 40 -0.99 7.81 -3.48
C SER A 40 -1.14 6.38 -3.00
N TRP A 41 -0.48 5.43 -3.66
CA TRP A 41 -0.46 4.02 -3.26
C TRP A 41 0.87 3.32 -3.57
N PHE A 42 1.13 2.19 -2.91
CA PHE A 42 2.20 1.27 -3.27
C PHE A 42 1.80 -0.17 -2.92
N HIS A 43 2.51 -1.12 -3.52
CA HIS A 43 2.38 -2.52 -3.19
C HIS A 43 3.58 -3.02 -2.40
N PHE A 44 3.33 -3.91 -1.45
CA PHE A 44 4.36 -4.57 -0.66
C PHE A 44 4.03 -6.05 -0.47
N ARG A 45 5.05 -6.87 -0.21
CA ARG A 45 4.87 -8.31 0.04
C ARG A 45 4.87 -8.58 1.55
N GLY A 46 3.79 -9.17 2.04
CA GLY A 46 3.71 -9.62 3.42
C GLY A 46 4.58 -10.87 3.70
N PRO A 47 4.84 -11.19 4.98
CA PRO A 47 5.59 -12.39 5.37
C PRO A 47 4.88 -13.70 5.00
N ASP A 48 3.58 -13.64 4.71
CA ASP A 48 2.76 -14.74 4.18
C ASP A 48 2.93 -14.94 2.66
N GLY A 49 3.71 -14.08 1.99
CA GLY A 49 3.93 -14.10 0.55
C GLY A 49 2.84 -13.39 -0.26
N ASN A 50 1.80 -12.85 0.40
CA ASN A 50 0.73 -12.11 -0.27
C ASN A 50 1.16 -10.69 -0.64
N VAL A 51 0.52 -10.14 -1.66
CA VAL A 51 0.72 -8.74 -2.07
C VAL A 51 -0.39 -7.90 -1.49
N TYR A 52 0.00 -6.87 -0.76
CA TYR A 52 -0.90 -5.91 -0.14
C TYR A 52 -0.76 -4.55 -0.80
N GLU A 53 -1.82 -3.76 -0.76
CA GLU A 53 -1.84 -2.39 -1.26
C GLU A 53 -2.12 -1.42 -0.11
N LEU A 54 -1.25 -0.43 0.08
CA LEU A 54 -1.51 0.69 0.97
C LEU A 54 -1.92 1.91 0.15
N ILE A 55 -3.09 2.47 0.43
CA ILE A 55 -3.64 3.61 -0.32
C ILE A 55 -3.94 4.77 0.64
N SER A 56 -3.45 5.95 0.28
CA SER A 56 -3.92 7.23 0.82
C SER A 56 -4.86 7.87 -0.19
N ARG A 57 -5.99 8.42 0.27
CA ARG A 57 -6.91 9.18 -0.58
C ARG A 57 -6.79 10.66 -0.27
N THR A 58 -6.65 11.47 -1.31
CA THR A 58 -6.78 12.92 -1.18
C THR A 58 -8.24 13.23 -0.88
N ARG A 59 -8.52 13.79 0.29
CA ARG A 59 -9.88 14.20 0.63
C ARG A 59 -10.18 15.49 -0.15
N SER A 60 -11.18 15.47 -1.01
CA SER A 60 -11.72 16.72 -1.58
C SER A 60 -12.22 17.60 -0.45
N ALA A 61 -11.83 18.88 -0.48
CA ALA A 61 -12.19 19.89 0.52
C ALA A 61 -13.70 20.08 0.65
#